data_AF-A0AA37B4J6-F1
#
_entry.id   AF-A0AA37B4J6-F1
#
_cell.length_a   1.000
_cell.length_b   1.000
_cell.length_c   1.000
_cell.angle_alpha   90.00
_cell.angle_beta   90.00
_cell.angle_gamma   90.00
#
_symmetry.space_group_name_H-M   'P 1'
#
loop_
_entity.id
_entity.type
_entity.pdbx_description
1 polymer ?
#
loop_
_entity_poly.entity_id
_entity_poly.type
_entity_poly.pdbx_seq_one_letter_code
_entity_poly.pdbx_strand_id
1 'polypeptide(L)' 'MRYKAKISAAITQALPLIQTATSDEAVLWNIEKERDMLCMEFTSNLSFENLEAGFKQAAEKLGISCPISILKLRR' A
#
# COMPACT_ATOMS: atom_id res chain seq x y z
N MET A 1 9.62 6.14 7.56
CA MET A 1 10.24 4.90 7.01
C MET A 1 9.81 4.71 5.56
N ARG A 2 10.59 4.05 4.69
CA ARG A 2 10.19 3.73 3.30
C ARG A 2 9.60 2.33 3.22
N TYR A 3 8.48 2.22 2.50
CA TYR A 3 7.76 0.97 2.28
C TYR A 3 7.43 0.82 0.80
N LYS A 4 7.31 -0.42 0.33
CA LYS A 4 6.82 -0.77 -1.00
C LYS A 4 5.60 -1.67 -0.85
N ALA A 5 4.44 -1.20 -1.30
CA ALA A 5 3.23 -2.02 -1.40
C ALA A 5 3.13 -2.58 -2.83
N LYS A 6 2.92 -3.89 -2.94
CA LYS A 6 2.60 -4.58 -4.19
C LYS A 6 1.13 -4.97 -4.13
N ILE A 7 0.33 -4.44 -5.04
CA ILE A 7 -1.12 -4.59 -5.06
C ILE A 7 -1.53 -5.06 -6.45
N SER A 8 -2.18 -6.22 -6.53
CA SER A 8 -2.72 -6.75 -7.79
C SER A 8 -4.07 -6.10 -8.13
N ALA A 9 -4.10 -4.78 -8.28
CA ALA A 9 -5.30 -4.01 -8.60
C ALA A 9 -5.01 -2.89 -9.59
N ALA A 10 -6.06 -2.27 -10.14
CA ALA A 10 -5.94 -1.04 -10.91
C ALA A 10 -5.54 0.14 -10.01
N ILE A 11 -4.96 1.19 -10.59
CA ILE A 11 -4.48 2.36 -9.83
C ILE A 11 -5.62 3.06 -9.09
N THR A 12 -6.83 3.03 -9.65
CA THR A 12 -8.06 3.56 -9.05
C THR A 12 -8.48 2.85 -7.78
N GLN A 13 -7.97 1.63 -7.53
CA GLN A 13 -8.20 0.86 -6.30
C GLN A 13 -6.98 0.88 -5.39
N ALA A 14 -5.77 0.80 -5.96
CA ALA A 14 -4.51 0.77 -5.21
C ALA A 14 -4.22 2.09 -4.49
N LEU A 15 -4.48 3.23 -5.13
CA LEU A 15 -4.20 4.54 -4.53
C LEU A 15 -5.08 4.83 -3.29
N PRO A 16 -6.42 4.66 -3.34
CA PRO A 16 -7.26 4.80 -2.15
C PRO A 16 -6.91 3.81 -1.03
N LEU A 17 -6.46 2.59 -1.39
CA LEU A 17 -6.03 1.59 -0.42
C LEU A 17 -4.85 2.10 0.40
N ILE A 18 -3.81 2.65 -0.24
CA ILE A 18 -2.63 3.18 0.46
C ILE A 18 -3.02 4.38 1.32
N GLN A 19 -3.79 5.32 0.77
CA GLN A 19 -4.25 6.50 1.51
C GLN A 19 -5.02 6.10 2.78
N THR A 20 -5.99 5.19 2.65
CA THR A 20 -6.78 4.69 3.78
C THR A 20 -5.93 3.91 4.78
N ALA A 21 -5.07 3.00 4.30
CA ALA A 21 -4.25 2.15 5.16
C ALA A 21 -3.21 2.95 5.95
N THR A 22 -2.77 4.08 5.39
CA THR A 22 -1.81 4.98 6.04
C THR A 22 -2.47 6.15 6.74
N SER A 23 -3.80 6.23 6.83
CA SER A 23 -4.49 7.40 7.42
C SER A 23 -4.02 8.73 6.82
N ASP A 24 -3.82 8.76 5.50
CA ASP A 24 -3.38 9.92 4.70
C ASP A 24 -1.99 10.50 5.03
N GLU A 25 -1.19 9.89 5.92
CA GLU A 25 0.19 10.32 6.17
C GLU A 25 1.20 9.82 5.13
N ALA A 26 0.80 8.94 4.21
CA ALA A 26 1.68 8.45 3.16
C ALA A 26 2.08 9.54 2.18
N VAL A 27 3.39 9.74 2.02
CA VAL A 27 3.95 10.47 0.87
C VAL A 27 4.36 9.44 -0.18
N LEU A 28 3.76 9.51 -1.37
CA LEU A 28 4.08 8.64 -2.50
C LEU A 28 5.34 9.12 -3.21
N TRP A 29 6.24 8.18 -3.49
CA TRP A 29 7.52 8.43 -4.14
C TRP A 29 7.57 7.88 -5.55
N ASN A 30 6.96 6.71 -5.78
CA ASN A 30 7.04 6.02 -7.06
C ASN A 30 5.83 5.11 -7.27
N ILE A 31 5.38 5.01 -8.51
CA ILE A 31 4.33 4.08 -8.95
C ILE A 31 4.81 3.37 -10.21
N GLU A 32 5.04 2.07 -10.09
CA GLU A 32 5.52 1.23 -11.18
C GLU A 32 4.56 0.06 -11.40
N LYS A 33 4.45 -0.39 -12.65
CA LYS A 33 3.72 -1.60 -12.98
C LYS A 33 4.71 -2.75 -13.15
N GLU A 34 4.73 -3.69 -12.21
CA GLU A 34 5.51 -4.93 -12.29
C GLU A 34 4.58 -6.08 -12.71
N ARG A 35 4.64 -6.49 -14.00
CA ARG A 35 3.75 -7.51 -14.58
C ARG A 35 2.27 -7.12 -14.39
N ASP A 36 1.54 -7.87 -13.56
CA ASP A 36 0.12 -7.66 -13.25
C ASP A 36 -0.11 -6.92 -11.91
N MET A 37 0.97 -6.52 -11.22
CA MET A 37 0.90 -5.83 -9.93
C MET A 37 1.33 -4.37 -10.04
N LEU A 38 0.58 -3.48 -9.37
CA LEU A 38 1.02 -2.13 -9.10
C LEU A 38 1.92 -2.13 -7.86
N CYS A 39 3.12 -1.60 -8.07
CA CYS A 39 4.12 -1.39 -7.03
C CYS A 39 4.14 0.10 -6.68
N MET A 40 3.81 0.40 -5.43
CA MET A 40 3.76 1.77 -4.95
C MET A 40 4.73 1.92 -3.78
N GLU A 41 5.67 2.84 -3.94
CA GLU A 41 6.60 3.21 -2.88
C GLU A 41 6.08 4.44 -2.14
N PHE A 42 6.05 4.34 -0.81
CA PHE A 42 5.59 5.41 0.04
C PHE A 42 6.42 5.52 1.31
N THR A 43 6.39 6.69 1.93
CA THR A 43 6.93 6.89 3.28
C THR A 43 5.81 7.08 4.28
N SER A 44 5.92 6.42 5.43
CA SER A 44 4.97 6.50 6.55
C SER A 44 5.73 6.43 7.89
N ASN A 45 5.15 7.01 8.94
CA ASN A 45 5.67 6.96 10.31
C ASN A 45 5.09 5.80 11.12
N LEU A 46 4.05 5.14 10.61
CA LEU A 46 3.48 3.93 11.20
C LEU A 46 4.48 2.78 11.28
N SER A 47 4.30 1.93 12.30
CA SER A 47 5.01 0.65 12.39
C SER A 47 4.58 -0.28 11.27
N PHE A 48 5.39 -1.30 11.00
CA PHE A 48 5.06 -2.29 9.99
C PHE A 48 3.79 -3.07 10.35
N GLU A 49 3.59 -3.44 11.62
CA GLU A 49 2.36 -4.14 12.03
C GLU A 49 1.11 -3.28 11.85
N ASN A 50 1.21 -1.97 12.17
CA ASN A 50 0.10 -1.04 11.98
C ASN A 50 -0.25 -0.86 10.50
N LEU A 51 0.76 -0.86 9.62
CA LEU A 51 0.54 -0.83 8.18
C LEU A 51 -0.14 -2.11 7.70
N GLU A 52 0.33 -3.29 8.08
CA GLU A 52 -0.33 -4.55 7.70
C GLU A 52 -1.80 -4.60 8.15
N ALA A 53 -2.06 -4.22 9.41
CA ALA A 53 -3.43 -4.12 9.93
C ALA A 53 -4.26 -3.09 9.17
N GLY A 54 -3.69 -1.91 8.88
CA GLY A 54 -4.34 -0.84 8.13
C GLY A 54 -4.70 -1.25 6.70
N PHE A 55 -3.79 -1.92 6.00
CA PHE A 55 -4.03 -2.44 4.65
C PHE A 55 -5.11 -3.52 4.64
N LYS A 56 -5.14 -4.41 5.63
CA LYS A 56 -6.19 -5.43 5.75
C LYS A 56 -7.56 -4.77 5.95
N GLN A 57 -7.67 -3.83 6.89
CA GLN A 57 -8.92 -3.11 7.14
C GLN A 57 -9.36 -2.25 5.94
N ALA A 58 -8.41 -1.58 5.27
CA ALA A 58 -8.69 -0.77 4.09
C ALA A 58 -9.16 -1.64 2.91
N ALA A 59 -8.55 -2.82 2.71
CA ALA A 59 -8.96 -3.76 1.67
C ALA A 59 -10.39 -4.27 1.91
N GLU A 60 -10.73 -4.64 3.15
CA GLU A 60 -12.09 -5.04 3.54
C GLU A 60 -13.10 -3.91 3.30
N LYS A 61 -12.78 -2.68 3.71
CA LYS A 61 -13.67 -1.51 3.50
C LYS A 61 -13.88 -1.17 2.03
N LEU A 62 -12.86 -1.32 1.19
CA LEU A 62 -12.90 -1.00 -0.23
C LEU A 62 -13.40 -2.18 -1.09
N GLY A 63 -13.69 -3.33 -0.50
CA GLY A 63 -14.10 -4.53 -1.23
C GLY A 63 -12.99 -5.11 -2.12
N ILE A 64 -11.72 -4.88 -1.77
CA ILE A 64 -10.57 -5.34 -2.53
C ILE A 64 -10.18 -6.73 -2.01
N SER A 65 -10.31 -7.73 -2.87
CA SER A 65 -9.95 -9.13 -2.56
C SER A 65 -8.60 -9.56 -3.16
N CYS A 66 -7.91 -8.66 -3.84
CA CYS A 66 -6.68 -9.02 -4.54
C CYS A 66 -5.49 -9.17 -3.56
N PRO A 67 -4.45 -9.92 -3.96
CA PRO A 67 -3.24 -10.02 -3.17
C PRO A 67 -2.57 -8.65 -2.94
N ILE A 68 -2.25 -8.39 -1.67
CA ILE A 68 -1.53 -7.21 -1.20
C ILE A 68 -0.32 -7.68 -0.39
N SER A 69 0.87 -7.17 -0.71
CA SER A 69 2.10 -7.42 0.05
C SER A 69 2.80 -6.12 0.36
N ILE A 70 3.23 -5.93 1.61
CA ILE A 70 3.94 -4.74 2.06
C ILE A 70 5.36 -5.16 2.42
N LEU A 71 6.34 -4.40 1.93
CA LEU A 71 7.74 -4.63 2.19
C LEU A 71 8.35 -3.37 2.81
N LYS A 72 9.11 -3.55 3.89
CA LYS A 72 9.92 -2.48 4.46
C LYS A 72 11.22 -2.36 3.67
N LEU A 73 11.46 -1.20 3.08
CA LEU A 73 12.70 -0.93 2.37
C LEU A 73 13.79 -0.56 3.38
N ARG A 74 14.89 -1.32 3.41
CA ARG A 74 16.09 -0.92 4.16
C ARG A 74 16.78 0.20 3.37
N ARG A 75 17.33 1.18 4.09
CA ARG A 75 18.19 2.22 3.48
C ARG A 75 19.38 1.58 2.78
#